data_AF-A0A378J7H3-F1
#
_entry.id   AF-A0A378J7H3-F1
#
_cell.length_a   1.000
_cell.length_b   1.000
_cell.length_c   1.000
_cell.angle_alpha   90.00
_cell.angle_beta   90.00
_cell.angle_gamma   90.00
#
_symmetry.space_group_name_H-M   'P 1'
#
loop_
_entity.id
_entity.type
_entity.pdbx_description
1 polymer ?
#
loop_
_entity_poly.entity_id
_entity_poly.type
_entity_poly.pdbx_seq_one_letter_code
_entity_poly.pdbx_strand_id
1 'polypeptide(L)'
;MGFQYVAYKSLEKYIKESIATELKHHKIYEKDLKTALRTLYKTHPERATQCKYLLAVIGGLNRSDIENKTCILNAAAFYVWNQIDESYQGVVTPVFLRPTNSNLFNSLTTSLSLTKDNFPDSKDLQDMYNALSQFMHAHVYLDSNPRNGYLEDRQQIFSKKRIRGYEVEKVLVDLLQKINALQLEQVKIAKEEQLAKEPDKKPATQTFGLFAEKGGATKIDLRNDPEEQPIQTYSR
;
A
#
# COMPACT_ATOMS: atom_id res chain seq x y z
N MET A 1 -10.46 8.27 13.93
CA MET A 1 -11.01 9.32 13.04
C MET A 1 -10.41 9.03 11.69
N GLY A 2 -11.24 8.88 10.66
CA GLY A 2 -10.79 8.51 9.31
C GLY A 2 -10.55 9.72 8.43
N PHE A 3 -9.93 9.50 7.28
CA PHE A 3 -9.62 10.51 6.29
C PHE A 3 -10.86 11.01 5.55
N GLN A 4 -11.01 12.34 5.51
CA GLN A 4 -12.07 12.99 4.77
C GLN A 4 -11.62 13.25 3.32
N TYR A 5 -12.23 12.56 2.38
CA TYR A 5 -11.94 12.75 0.96
C TYR A 5 -12.24 14.17 0.48
N VAL A 6 -11.32 14.71 -0.32
CA VAL A 6 -11.55 15.95 -1.06
C VAL A 6 -12.43 15.65 -2.27
N ALA A 7 -13.49 16.44 -2.45
CA ALA A 7 -14.42 16.26 -3.55
C ALA A 7 -13.72 16.24 -4.93
N TYR A 8 -14.12 15.32 -5.81
CA TYR A 8 -13.45 15.06 -7.09
C TYR A 8 -13.17 16.32 -7.91
N LYS A 9 -14.16 17.19 -8.11
CA LYS A 9 -14.01 18.40 -8.94
C LYS A 9 -13.03 19.42 -8.34
N SER A 10 -13.02 19.55 -7.01
CA SER A 10 -12.08 20.41 -6.30
C SER A 10 -10.67 19.85 -6.40
N LEU A 11 -10.50 18.56 -6.12
CA LEU A 11 -9.19 17.90 -6.19
C LEU A 11 -8.61 17.89 -7.61
N GLU A 12 -9.45 17.66 -8.63
CA GLU A 12 -9.06 17.77 -10.04
C GLU A 12 -8.47 19.15 -10.36
N LYS A 13 -9.12 20.21 -9.88
CA LYS A 13 -8.65 21.59 -10.05
C LYS A 13 -7.34 21.82 -9.32
N TYR A 14 -7.25 21.42 -8.04
CA TYR A 14 -6.04 21.63 -7.23
C TYR A 14 -4.84 20.86 -7.76
N ILE A 15 -5.02 19.64 -8.28
CA ILE A 15 -3.93 18.89 -8.91
C ILE A 15 -3.41 19.61 -10.16
N LYS A 16 -4.30 20.14 -11.00
CA LYS A 16 -3.89 20.92 -12.19
C LYS A 16 -3.13 22.19 -11.80
N GLU A 17 -3.59 22.89 -10.76
CA GLU A 17 -2.90 24.06 -10.21
C GLU A 17 -1.54 23.70 -9.59
N SER A 18 -1.46 22.56 -8.90
CA SER A 18 -0.21 22.01 -8.32
C SER A 18 0.82 21.72 -9.42
N ILE A 19 0.39 21.08 -10.52
CA ILE A 19 1.25 20.83 -11.68
C ILE A 19 1.69 22.15 -12.33
N ALA A 20 0.79 23.12 -12.48
CA ALA A 20 1.15 24.44 -13.02
C ALA A 20 2.16 25.18 -12.14
N THR A 21 2.05 25.04 -10.82
CA THR A 21 2.96 25.64 -9.84
C THR A 21 4.33 24.97 -9.89
N GLU A 22 4.38 23.63 -10.00
CA GLU A 22 5.62 22.87 -10.18
C GLU A 22 6.36 23.31 -11.47
N LEU A 23 5.64 23.49 -12.58
CA LEU A 23 6.23 23.97 -13.83
C LEU A 23 6.82 25.38 -13.70
N LYS A 24 6.09 26.29 -13.05
CA LYS A 24 6.58 27.66 -12.78
C LYS A 24 7.81 27.66 -11.89
N HIS A 25 7.87 26.77 -10.89
CA HIS A 25 9.03 26.63 -10.02
C HIS A 25 10.30 26.29 -10.82
N HIS A 26 10.18 25.43 -11.82
CA HIS A 26 11.26 25.07 -12.75
C HIS A 26 11.47 26.08 -13.89
N LYS A 27 10.84 27.26 -13.82
CA LYS A 27 10.91 28.33 -14.83
C LYS A 27 10.42 27.88 -16.21
N ILE A 28 9.47 26.96 -16.25
CA ILE A 28 8.81 26.46 -17.46
C ILE A 28 7.50 27.24 -17.63
N TYR A 29 7.42 28.07 -18.65
CA TYR A 29 6.30 29.01 -18.89
C TYR A 29 5.52 28.70 -20.17
N GLU A 30 5.80 27.56 -20.79
CA GLU A 30 5.10 27.09 -21.98
C GLU A 30 3.59 26.98 -21.73
N LYS A 31 2.80 27.63 -22.61
CA LYS A 31 1.34 27.63 -22.51
C LYS A 31 0.74 26.25 -22.75
N ASP A 32 1.36 25.45 -23.61
CA ASP A 32 0.95 24.07 -23.87
C ASP A 32 1.51 23.13 -22.80
N LEU A 33 0.61 22.57 -21.98
CA LEU A 33 0.94 21.64 -20.90
C LEU A 33 1.72 20.42 -21.39
N LYS A 34 1.42 19.92 -22.59
CA LYS A 34 2.12 18.74 -23.15
C LYS A 34 3.58 19.07 -23.44
N THR A 35 3.86 20.25 -23.97
CA THR A 35 5.21 20.73 -24.23
C THR A 35 5.93 21.08 -22.94
N ALA A 36 5.28 21.75 -21.99
CA ALA A 36 5.83 22.06 -20.67
C ALA A 36 6.31 20.78 -19.93
N LEU A 37 5.49 19.72 -19.92
CA LEU A 37 5.84 18.44 -19.31
C LEU A 37 6.91 17.66 -20.08
N ARG A 38 7.15 17.95 -21.37
CA ARG A 38 8.31 17.41 -22.10
C ARG A 38 9.58 18.16 -21.74
N THR A 39 9.51 19.48 -21.55
CA THR A 39 10.63 20.28 -21.05
C THR A 39 11.01 19.82 -19.64
N LEU A 40 10.04 19.68 -18.74
CA LEU A 40 10.27 19.20 -17.37
C LEU A 40 10.91 17.82 -17.35
N TYR A 41 10.51 16.91 -18.24
CA TYR A 41 11.07 15.56 -18.30
C TYR A 41 12.58 15.54 -18.60
N LYS A 42 13.13 16.57 -19.28
CA LYS A 42 14.56 16.63 -19.59
C LYS A 42 15.42 16.88 -18.35
N THR A 43 14.89 17.61 -17.38
CA THR A 43 15.62 18.01 -16.16
C THR A 43 15.17 17.22 -14.93
N HIS A 44 13.87 16.94 -14.83
CA HIS A 44 13.22 16.23 -13.71
C HIS A 44 12.29 15.13 -14.23
N PRO A 45 12.83 14.02 -14.76
CA PRO A 45 12.05 12.96 -15.41
C PRO A 45 11.02 12.32 -14.47
N GLU A 46 11.37 12.11 -13.20
CA GLU A 46 10.48 11.51 -12.21
C GLU A 46 9.26 12.39 -11.92
N ARG A 47 9.47 13.68 -11.62
CA ARG A 47 8.38 14.64 -11.38
C ARG A 47 7.49 14.82 -12.61
N ALA A 48 8.08 14.88 -13.81
CA ALA A 48 7.30 14.92 -15.04
C ALA A 48 6.44 13.65 -15.25
N THR A 49 6.95 12.49 -14.84
CA THR A 49 6.23 11.21 -14.91
C THR A 49 5.07 11.17 -13.93
N GLN A 50 5.27 11.61 -12.68
CA GLN A 50 4.23 11.75 -11.67
C GLN A 50 3.11 12.71 -12.10
N CYS A 51 3.46 13.89 -12.64
CA CYS A 51 2.49 14.84 -13.18
C CYS A 51 1.66 14.24 -14.33
N LYS A 52 2.32 13.53 -15.26
CA LYS A 52 1.64 12.85 -16.37
C LYS A 52 0.73 11.72 -15.89
N TYR A 53 1.15 10.97 -14.87
CA TYR A 53 0.34 9.93 -14.25
C TYR A 53 -0.95 10.51 -13.66
N LEU A 54 -0.86 11.57 -12.84
CA LEU A 54 -2.04 12.23 -12.28
C LEU A 54 -3.00 12.74 -13.36
N LEU A 55 -2.46 13.35 -14.43
CA LEU A 55 -3.27 13.79 -15.58
C LEU A 55 -3.91 12.62 -16.33
N ALA A 56 -3.23 11.47 -16.44
CA ALA A 56 -3.79 10.27 -17.05
C ALA A 56 -4.95 9.70 -16.22
N VAL A 57 -4.82 9.65 -14.89
CA VAL A 57 -5.90 9.24 -13.97
C VAL A 57 -7.10 10.17 -14.11
N ILE A 58 -6.89 11.49 -14.04
CA ILE A 58 -7.96 12.49 -14.25
C ILE A 58 -8.63 12.29 -15.63
N GLY A 59 -7.82 12.09 -16.67
CA GLY A 59 -8.31 11.86 -18.03
C GLY A 59 -9.14 10.59 -18.17
N GLY A 60 -8.77 9.51 -17.47
CA GLY A 60 -9.53 8.27 -17.42
C GLY A 60 -10.86 8.46 -16.68
N LEU A 61 -10.81 9.03 -15.47
CA LEU A 61 -11.99 9.24 -14.62
C LEU A 61 -13.03 10.19 -15.23
N ASN A 62 -12.58 11.20 -15.99
CA ASN A 62 -13.48 12.10 -16.71
C ASN A 62 -14.21 11.44 -17.89
N ARG A 63 -13.66 10.36 -18.46
CA ARG A 63 -14.24 9.65 -19.62
C ARG A 63 -15.07 8.44 -19.24
N SER A 64 -14.83 7.88 -18.06
CA SER A 64 -15.52 6.70 -17.53
C SER A 64 -16.69 7.10 -16.63
N ASP A 65 -17.76 6.31 -16.58
CA ASP A 65 -18.85 6.51 -15.63
C ASP A 65 -18.66 5.67 -14.36
N ILE A 66 -17.55 5.94 -13.66
CA ILE A 66 -17.18 5.23 -12.43
C ILE A 66 -17.80 5.95 -11.22
N GLU A 67 -18.45 5.22 -10.33
CA GLU A 67 -19.06 5.81 -9.12
C GLU A 67 -17.99 6.30 -8.12
N ASN A 68 -16.89 5.56 -7.95
CA ASN A 68 -15.85 5.82 -6.95
C ASN A 68 -14.77 6.83 -7.39
N LYS A 69 -15.08 7.77 -8.28
CA LYS A 69 -14.10 8.76 -8.82
C LYS A 69 -13.37 9.55 -7.75
N THR A 70 -14.10 9.96 -6.71
CA THR A 70 -13.53 10.73 -5.60
C THR A 70 -12.45 9.93 -4.88
N CYS A 71 -12.75 8.68 -4.48
CA CYS A 71 -11.80 7.81 -3.81
C CYS A 71 -10.56 7.56 -4.68
N ILE A 72 -10.75 7.20 -5.97
CA ILE A 72 -9.65 6.90 -6.90
C ILE A 72 -8.72 8.10 -7.07
N LEU A 73 -9.26 9.31 -7.23
CA LEU A 73 -8.42 10.49 -7.41
C LEU A 73 -7.67 10.88 -6.13
N ASN A 74 -8.31 10.78 -4.96
CA ASN A 74 -7.63 10.97 -3.67
C ASN A 74 -6.52 9.92 -3.49
N ALA A 75 -6.79 8.66 -3.82
CA ALA A 75 -5.82 7.57 -3.78
C ALA A 75 -4.62 7.84 -4.70
N ALA A 76 -4.85 8.24 -5.95
CA ALA A 76 -3.78 8.54 -6.90
C ALA A 76 -2.91 9.72 -6.46
N ALA A 77 -3.54 10.79 -5.94
CA ALA A 77 -2.82 11.94 -5.42
C ALA A 77 -2.01 11.60 -4.16
N PHE A 78 -2.60 10.86 -3.22
CA PHE A 78 -1.92 10.40 -2.02
C PHE A 78 -0.77 9.44 -2.35
N TYR A 79 -0.98 8.55 -3.32
CA TYR A 79 0.06 7.62 -3.79
C TYR A 79 1.28 8.37 -4.32
N VAL A 80 1.09 9.40 -5.16
CA VAL A 80 2.19 10.25 -5.65
C VAL A 80 2.84 11.03 -4.51
N TRP A 81 2.04 11.57 -3.58
CA TRP A 81 2.56 12.25 -2.39
C TRP A 81 3.49 11.33 -1.58
N ASN A 82 3.07 10.08 -1.35
CA ASN A 82 3.84 9.07 -0.63
C ASN A 82 5.10 8.65 -1.40
N GLN A 83 5.02 8.48 -2.72
CA GLN A 83 6.21 8.21 -3.55
C GLN A 83 7.24 9.33 -3.44
N ILE A 84 6.78 10.59 -3.41
CA ILE A 84 7.69 11.72 -3.19
C ILE A 84 8.30 11.61 -1.79
N ASP A 85 7.51 11.39 -0.74
CA ASP A 85 8.04 11.21 0.63
C ASP A 85 9.15 10.15 0.71
N GLU A 86 8.86 8.95 0.20
CA GLU A 86 9.79 7.81 0.16
C GLU A 86 11.09 8.15 -0.59
N SER A 87 11.01 8.92 -1.68
CA SER A 87 12.19 9.33 -2.46
C SER A 87 13.18 10.20 -1.67
N TYR A 88 12.72 10.90 -0.62
CA TYR A 88 13.57 11.72 0.25
C TYR A 88 14.10 10.93 1.47
N GLN A 89 13.42 9.87 1.90
CA GLN A 89 13.87 9.01 3.01
C GLN A 89 15.06 8.10 2.61
N GLY A 90 15.17 7.75 1.33
CA GLY A 90 16.23 6.87 0.82
C GLY A 90 17.63 7.50 0.71
N VAL A 91 17.80 8.78 1.05
CA VAL A 91 19.09 9.48 0.95
C VAL A 91 19.80 9.47 2.29
N VAL A 92 21.10 9.13 2.28
CA VAL A 92 22.00 8.90 3.45
C VAL A 92 22.07 10.09 4.43
N THR A 93 21.49 11.24 4.07
CA THR A 93 21.42 12.45 4.89
C THR A 93 19.97 12.94 5.07
N PRO A 94 19.13 12.24 5.87
CA PRO A 94 17.72 12.60 6.10
C PRO A 94 17.52 14.00 6.72
N VAL A 95 18.57 14.57 7.33
CA VAL A 95 18.54 15.91 7.92
C VAL A 95 18.57 17.02 6.86
N PHE A 96 19.13 16.77 5.66
CA PHE A 96 19.36 17.81 4.64
C PHE A 96 18.34 17.79 3.49
N LEU A 97 17.65 16.67 3.26
CA LEU A 97 16.70 16.51 2.17
C LEU A 97 15.32 16.17 2.73
N ARG A 98 14.54 17.22 3.04
CA ARG A 98 13.14 17.07 3.45
C ARG A 98 12.23 16.99 2.23
N PRO A 99 11.17 16.17 2.25
CA PRO A 99 10.17 16.12 1.19
C PRO A 99 9.50 17.48 0.96
N THR A 100 9.47 18.33 1.99
CA THR A 100 9.01 19.73 1.91
C THR A 100 9.83 20.60 0.96
N ASN A 101 10.97 20.13 0.46
CA ASN A 101 11.72 20.81 -0.60
C ASN A 101 11.09 20.59 -1.99
N SER A 102 10.19 19.61 -2.14
CA SER A 102 9.41 19.38 -3.36
C SER A 102 8.15 20.24 -3.34
N ASN A 103 8.00 21.13 -4.33
CA ASN A 103 6.78 21.94 -4.45
C ASN A 103 5.56 21.10 -4.77
N LEU A 104 5.70 20.06 -5.58
CA LEU A 104 4.64 19.09 -5.82
C LEU A 104 4.20 18.38 -4.52
N PHE A 105 5.14 18.04 -3.62
CA PHE A 105 4.80 17.46 -2.32
C PHE A 105 3.95 18.42 -1.48
N ASN A 106 4.43 19.66 -1.30
CA ASN A 106 3.72 20.66 -0.50
C ASN A 106 2.33 20.98 -1.07
N SER A 107 2.24 21.14 -2.39
CA SER A 107 0.97 21.45 -3.05
C SER A 107 0.00 20.28 -3.00
N LEU A 108 0.46 19.03 -3.06
CA LEU A 108 -0.38 17.85 -2.82
C LEU A 108 -0.84 17.74 -1.36
N THR A 109 0.02 18.04 -0.39
CA THR A 109 -0.35 18.11 1.04
C THR A 109 -1.53 19.06 1.24
N THR A 110 -1.46 20.25 0.65
CA THR A 110 -2.57 21.23 0.70
C THR A 110 -3.79 20.77 -0.10
N SER A 111 -3.59 20.21 -1.30
CA SER A 111 -4.69 19.76 -2.18
C SER A 111 -5.52 18.65 -1.57
N LEU A 112 -4.89 17.75 -0.81
CA LEU A 112 -5.51 16.65 -0.09
C LEU A 112 -6.00 17.04 1.32
N SER A 113 -5.77 18.29 1.73
CA SER A 113 -6.08 18.77 3.08
C SER A 113 -5.46 17.90 4.18
N LEU A 114 -4.24 17.41 3.97
CA LEU A 114 -3.55 16.54 4.92
C LEU A 114 -3.18 17.34 6.18
N THR A 115 -3.68 16.90 7.33
CA THR A 115 -3.35 17.46 8.65
C THR A 115 -3.10 16.30 9.62
N LYS A 116 -2.69 16.60 10.86
CA LYS A 116 -2.57 15.57 11.90
C LYS A 116 -3.89 14.85 12.18
N ASP A 117 -5.00 15.55 12.01
CA ASP A 117 -6.35 15.05 12.28
C ASP A 117 -7.02 14.47 11.02
N ASN A 118 -6.55 14.86 9.83
CA ASN A 118 -7.05 14.40 8.54
C ASN A 118 -5.93 13.71 7.75
N PHE A 119 -5.62 12.48 8.15
CA PHE A 119 -4.64 11.61 7.51
C PHE A 119 -5.22 10.20 7.33
N PRO A 120 -5.00 9.53 6.18
CA PRO A 120 -5.49 8.17 5.96
C PRO A 120 -4.98 7.17 7.01
N ASP A 121 -5.89 6.48 7.68
CA ASP A 121 -5.55 5.34 8.52
C ASP A 121 -5.34 4.06 7.68
N SER A 122 -4.93 2.95 8.31
CA SER A 122 -4.66 1.70 7.59
C SER A 122 -5.87 1.15 6.84
N LYS A 123 -7.10 1.47 7.29
CA LYS A 123 -8.33 1.04 6.62
C LYS A 123 -8.63 1.94 5.42
N ASP A 124 -8.54 3.26 5.59
CA ASP A 124 -8.71 4.24 4.51
C ASP A 124 -7.72 3.96 3.37
N LEU A 125 -6.44 3.74 3.71
CA LEU A 125 -5.39 3.42 2.74
C LEU A 125 -5.67 2.14 1.97
N GLN A 126 -6.21 1.12 2.64
CA GLN A 126 -6.56 -0.13 1.99
C GLN A 126 -7.68 0.08 0.98
N ASP A 127 -8.74 0.79 1.34
CA ASP A 127 -9.87 1.09 0.46
C ASP A 127 -9.41 1.97 -0.72
N MET A 128 -8.60 2.99 -0.46
CA MET A 128 -8.02 3.88 -1.47
C MET A 128 -7.16 3.12 -2.48
N TYR A 129 -6.20 2.32 -2.01
CA TYR A 129 -5.30 1.58 -2.90
C TYR A 129 -6.00 0.43 -3.63
N ASN A 130 -6.99 -0.22 -3.03
CA ASN A 130 -7.83 -1.20 -3.73
C ASN A 130 -8.60 -0.55 -4.88
N ALA A 131 -9.25 0.60 -4.64
CA ALA A 131 -9.99 1.31 -5.67
C ALA A 131 -9.07 1.78 -6.81
N LEU A 132 -7.88 2.29 -6.46
CA LEU A 132 -6.88 2.69 -7.45
C LEU A 132 -6.35 1.51 -8.27
N SER A 133 -6.07 0.39 -7.61
CA SER A 133 -5.59 -0.84 -8.27
C SER A 133 -6.63 -1.36 -9.26
N GLN A 134 -7.89 -1.48 -8.84
CA GLN A 134 -8.99 -1.91 -9.73
C GLN A 134 -9.15 -0.98 -10.94
N PHE A 135 -9.08 0.33 -10.74
CA PHE A 135 -9.10 1.32 -11.81
C PHE A 135 -7.94 1.13 -12.79
N MET A 136 -6.72 0.96 -12.28
CA MET A 136 -5.54 0.74 -13.12
C MET A 136 -5.64 -0.58 -13.89
N HIS A 137 -6.12 -1.65 -13.27
CA HIS A 137 -6.36 -2.94 -13.92
C HIS A 137 -7.34 -2.81 -15.10
N ALA A 138 -8.47 -2.12 -14.91
CA ALA A 138 -9.46 -1.87 -15.95
C ALA A 138 -8.91 -1.06 -17.14
N HIS A 139 -7.83 -0.30 -16.93
CA HIS A 139 -7.20 0.54 -17.94
C HIS A 139 -5.90 -0.04 -18.53
N VAL A 140 -5.50 -1.24 -18.10
CA VAL A 140 -4.29 -1.93 -18.56
C VAL A 140 -4.61 -3.29 -19.17
N TYR A 141 -5.54 -4.05 -18.59
CA TYR A 141 -5.81 -5.44 -18.97
C TYR A 141 -7.23 -5.63 -19.53
N LEU A 142 -7.38 -6.64 -20.38
CA LEU A 142 -8.69 -7.10 -20.84
C LEU A 142 -9.49 -7.65 -19.67
N ASP A 143 -10.76 -7.23 -19.55
CA ASP A 143 -11.66 -7.56 -18.44
C ASP A 143 -11.07 -7.26 -17.05
N SER A 144 -10.14 -6.31 -16.95
CA SER A 144 -9.39 -5.99 -15.72
C SER A 144 -8.54 -7.16 -15.18
N ASN A 145 -8.32 -8.21 -15.98
CA ASN A 145 -7.63 -9.43 -15.55
C ASN A 145 -6.30 -9.62 -16.29
N PRO A 146 -5.15 -9.64 -15.58
CA PRO A 146 -3.84 -9.86 -16.19
C PRO A 146 -3.74 -11.16 -17.01
N ARG A 147 -4.52 -12.19 -16.67
CA ARG A 147 -4.52 -13.48 -17.38
C ARG A 147 -5.07 -13.39 -18.79
N ASN A 148 -5.93 -12.41 -19.06
CA ASN A 148 -6.55 -12.22 -20.36
C ASN A 148 -5.68 -11.38 -21.31
N GLY A 149 -4.53 -10.88 -20.84
CA GLY A 149 -3.62 -10.05 -21.60
C GLY A 149 -3.92 -8.55 -21.49
N TYR A 150 -3.13 -7.76 -22.22
CA TYR A 150 -3.16 -6.31 -22.19
C TYR A 150 -4.21 -5.74 -23.15
N LEU A 151 -4.77 -4.58 -22.80
CA LEU A 151 -5.57 -3.78 -23.74
C LEU A 151 -4.69 -3.28 -24.90
N GLU A 152 -5.30 -2.89 -26.01
CA GLU A 152 -4.58 -2.25 -27.10
C GLU A 152 -3.93 -0.92 -26.65
N ASP A 153 -2.75 -0.61 -27.19
CA ASP A 153 -1.99 0.61 -26.90
C ASP A 153 -2.81 1.91 -26.97
N ARG A 154 -3.80 1.96 -27.86
CA ARG A 154 -4.67 3.14 -28.05
C ARG A 154 -5.60 3.36 -26.85
N GLN A 155 -6.05 2.28 -26.23
CA GLN A 155 -6.97 2.27 -25.10
C GLN A 155 -6.23 2.45 -23.76
N GLN A 156 -5.00 1.95 -23.66
CA GLN A 156 -4.17 2.09 -22.47
C GLN A 156 -3.79 3.55 -22.20
N ILE A 157 -4.32 4.12 -21.12
CA ILE A 157 -3.99 5.49 -20.68
C ILE A 157 -2.60 5.59 -20.04
N PHE A 158 -2.08 4.47 -19.51
CA PHE A 158 -0.78 4.37 -18.83
C PHE A 158 0.35 3.83 -19.73
N SER A 159 0.12 3.68 -21.04
CA SER A 159 1.12 3.11 -21.94
C SER A 159 2.39 3.96 -21.99
N LYS A 160 3.54 3.31 -22.22
CA LYS A 160 4.86 3.96 -22.39
C LYS A 160 4.88 5.01 -23.50
N LYS A 161 3.97 4.89 -24.49
CA LYS A 161 3.76 5.88 -25.55
C LYS A 161 3.15 7.19 -25.03
N ARG A 162 2.25 7.11 -24.05
CA ARG A 162 1.60 8.28 -23.43
C ARG A 162 2.43 8.86 -22.30
N ILE A 163 3.01 8.00 -21.46
CA ILE A 163 3.83 8.39 -20.33
C ILE A 163 5.22 7.77 -20.50
N ARG A 164 6.12 8.52 -21.14
CA ARG A 164 7.52 8.10 -21.31
C ARG A 164 8.17 7.87 -19.95
N GLY A 165 8.85 6.73 -19.78
CA GLY A 165 9.55 6.37 -18.55
C GLY A 165 8.66 5.78 -17.46
N TYR A 166 7.36 5.64 -17.70
CA TYR A 166 6.43 5.03 -16.76
C TYR A 166 6.36 3.51 -16.94
N GLU A 167 6.45 2.79 -15.84
CA GLU A 167 6.29 1.34 -15.78
C GLU A 167 5.07 1.02 -14.94
N VAL A 168 3.94 0.79 -15.61
CA VAL A 168 2.65 0.56 -14.95
C VAL A 168 2.67 -0.72 -14.12
N GLU A 169 3.42 -1.72 -14.56
CA GLU A 169 3.57 -3.00 -13.88
C GLU A 169 4.26 -2.82 -12.52
N LYS A 170 5.28 -1.95 -12.43
CA LYS A 170 5.93 -1.64 -11.16
C LYS A 170 4.96 -1.00 -10.17
N VAL A 171 4.13 -0.06 -10.64
CA VAL A 171 3.12 0.60 -9.80
C VAL A 171 2.05 -0.39 -9.34
N LEU A 172 1.57 -1.27 -10.22
CA LEU A 172 0.61 -2.30 -9.84
C LEU A 172 1.17 -3.29 -8.81
N VAL A 173 2.41 -3.73 -8.98
CA VAL A 173 3.09 -4.60 -8.00
C VAL A 173 3.25 -3.89 -6.65
N ASP A 174 3.69 -2.64 -6.66
CA ASP A 174 3.84 -1.82 -5.45
C ASP A 174 2.50 -1.62 -4.72
N LEU A 175 1.42 -1.30 -5.45
CA LEU A 175 0.08 -1.20 -4.88
C LEU A 175 -0.37 -2.52 -4.23
N LEU A 176 -0.16 -3.65 -4.91
CA LEU A 176 -0.49 -4.97 -4.34
C LEU A 176 0.31 -5.27 -3.08
N GLN A 177 1.59 -4.93 -3.04
CA GLN A 177 2.43 -5.10 -1.85
C GLN A 177 1.92 -4.24 -0.69
N LYS A 178 1.60 -2.96 -0.93
CA LYS A 178 1.05 -2.05 0.08
C LYS A 178 -0.32 -2.52 0.59
N ILE A 179 -1.22 -2.96 -0.29
CA ILE A 179 -2.53 -3.53 0.09
C ILE A 179 -2.36 -4.76 0.97
N ASN A 180 -1.49 -5.70 0.57
CA ASN A 180 -1.26 -6.93 1.34
C ASN A 180 -0.62 -6.63 2.70
N ALA A 181 0.30 -5.66 2.78
CA ALA A 181 0.90 -5.24 4.04
C ALA A 181 -0.16 -4.69 5.01
N LEU A 182 -1.07 -3.85 4.52
CA LEU A 182 -2.18 -3.31 5.31
C LEU A 182 -3.15 -4.41 5.78
N GLN A 183 -3.45 -5.39 4.92
CA GLN A 183 -4.25 -6.56 5.30
C GLN A 183 -3.61 -7.37 6.43
N LEU A 184 -2.31 -7.63 6.33
CA LEU A 184 -1.57 -8.36 7.35
C LEU A 184 -1.54 -7.60 8.68
N GLU A 185 -1.40 -6.28 8.64
CA GLU A 185 -1.45 -5.43 9.84
C GLU A 185 -2.82 -5.53 10.53
N GLN A 186 -3.91 -5.45 9.76
CA GLN A 186 -5.27 -5.60 10.30
C GLN A 186 -5.50 -6.97 10.96
N VAL A 187 -4.98 -8.06 10.36
CA VAL A 187 -5.06 -9.39 10.96
C VAL A 187 -4.31 -9.47 12.28
N LYS A 188 -3.14 -8.82 12.39
CA LYS A 188 -2.38 -8.76 13.64
C LYS A 188 -3.14 -7.99 14.72
N ILE A 189 -3.67 -6.81 14.39
CA ILE A 189 -4.48 -6.00 15.31
C ILE A 189 -5.70 -6.80 15.79
N ALA A 190 -6.42 -7.48 14.89
CA ALA A 190 -7.57 -8.30 15.25
C ALA A 190 -7.19 -9.45 16.20
N LYS A 191 -6.03 -10.08 15.99
CA LYS A 191 -5.51 -11.13 16.89
C LYS A 191 -5.16 -10.56 18.26
N GLU A 192 -4.50 -9.41 18.32
CA GLU A 192 -4.14 -8.73 19.59
C GLU A 192 -5.38 -8.29 20.37
N GLU A 193 -6.40 -7.75 19.69
CA GLU A 193 -7.67 -7.40 20.31
C GLU A 193 -8.41 -8.63 20.85
N GLN A 194 -8.35 -9.76 20.14
CA GLN A 194 -8.95 -11.01 20.62
C GLN A 194 -8.24 -11.50 21.88
N LEU A 195 -6.91 -11.49 21.91
CA LEU A 195 -6.12 -11.86 23.09
C LEU A 195 -6.37 -10.92 24.29
N ALA A 196 -6.57 -9.62 24.05
CA ALA A 196 -6.89 -8.66 25.10
C ALA A 196 -8.34 -8.80 25.64
N LYS A 197 -9.24 -9.38 24.85
CA LYS A 197 -10.64 -9.66 25.22
C LYS A 197 -10.82 -11.05 25.84
N GLU A 198 -9.84 -11.95 25.74
CA GLU A 198 -9.85 -13.20 26.50
C GLU A 198 -9.66 -12.85 27.99
N PRO A 199 -10.67 -13.07 28.85
CA PRO A 199 -10.44 -12.93 30.29
C PRO A 199 -9.38 -13.96 30.68
N ASP A 200 -8.42 -13.54 31.51
CA ASP A 200 -7.47 -14.44 32.18
C ASP A 200 -8.22 -15.71 32.56
N LYS A 201 -7.97 -16.80 31.81
CA LYS A 201 -8.37 -18.12 32.26
C LYS A 201 -7.54 -18.34 33.51
N LYS A 202 -8.11 -17.98 34.67
CA LYS A 202 -7.61 -18.36 35.99
C LYS A 202 -7.16 -19.81 35.85
N PRO A 203 -5.90 -20.15 36.18
CA PRO A 203 -5.47 -21.54 36.13
C PRO A 203 -6.48 -22.32 36.96
N ALA A 204 -7.17 -23.26 36.31
CA ALA A 204 -8.16 -24.11 36.95
C ALA A 204 -7.48 -24.64 38.21
N THR A 205 -8.01 -24.22 39.35
CA THR A 205 -7.49 -24.59 40.66
C THR A 205 -7.55 -26.11 40.69
N GLN A 206 -6.39 -26.76 40.57
CA GLN A 206 -6.24 -28.15 40.92
C GLN A 206 -6.60 -28.21 42.40
N THR A 207 -7.85 -28.54 42.68
CA THR A 207 -8.28 -29.07 43.97
C THR A 207 -7.47 -30.34 44.20
N PHE A 208 -6.31 -30.18 44.82
CA PHE A 208 -5.61 -31.25 45.53
C PHE A 208 -6.55 -31.72 46.65
N GLY A 209 -7.32 -32.76 46.35
CA GLY A 209 -8.08 -33.51 47.33
C GLY A 209 -7.10 -34.22 48.26
N LEU A 210 -6.94 -33.65 49.46
CA LEU A 210 -6.44 -34.36 50.64
C LEU A 210 -7.44 -35.48 50.98
N PHE A 211 -7.16 -36.70 50.51
CA PHE A 211 -7.65 -37.92 51.14
C PHE A 211 -6.46 -38.79 51.50
N ALA A 212 -6.05 -38.67 52.77
CA ALA A 212 -5.31 -39.70 53.45
C ALA A 212 -6.32 -40.69 54.05
N GLU A 213 -6.32 -41.94 53.59
CA GLU A 213 -6.58 -43.04 54.50
C GLU A 213 -5.86 -44.32 54.07
N LYS A 214 -5.31 -44.97 55.09
CA LYS A 214 -4.40 -46.12 55.10
C LYS A 214 -5.07 -47.40 54.58
N GLY A 215 -4.29 -48.25 53.91
CA GLY A 215 -4.54 -49.68 53.97
C GLY A 215 -3.79 -50.51 52.93
N GLY A 216 -2.83 -51.31 53.40
CA GLY A 216 -2.52 -52.62 52.78
C GLY A 216 -1.32 -52.67 51.84
N ALA A 217 -0.29 -53.37 52.29
CA ALA A 217 0.95 -53.63 51.59
C ALA A 217 0.78 -54.56 50.39
N THR A 218 1.61 -54.37 49.35
CA THR A 218 2.49 -55.43 48.82
C THR A 218 3.60 -54.84 47.97
N LYS A 219 4.84 -55.12 48.40
CA LYS A 219 6.10 -54.97 47.66
C LYS A 219 6.03 -55.78 46.36
N ILE A 220 6.46 -55.22 45.23
CA ILE A 220 7.45 -55.85 44.33
C ILE A 220 8.30 -54.72 43.74
N ASP A 221 9.60 -54.83 43.99
CA ASP A 221 10.68 -54.00 43.48
C ASP A 221 11.40 -54.84 42.42
N LEU A 222 11.63 -54.31 41.23
CA LEU A 222 12.67 -54.80 40.32
C LEU A 222 13.05 -53.69 39.34
N ARG A 223 14.29 -53.25 39.54
CA ARG A 223 14.99 -52.13 38.94
C ARG A 223 15.55 -52.44 37.54
N ASN A 224 15.81 -51.35 36.82
CA ASN A 224 16.90 -51.06 35.87
C ASN A 224 16.73 -51.39 34.36
N ASP A 225 16.61 -50.29 33.59
CA ASP A 225 17.14 -50.03 32.23
C ASP A 225 18.68 -50.27 32.12
N PRO A 226 19.40 -50.06 30.99
CA PRO A 226 19.02 -49.71 29.59
C PRO A 226 19.80 -50.50 28.48
N GLU A 227 19.50 -50.16 27.21
CA GLU A 227 20.44 -50.02 26.06
C GLU A 227 20.90 -51.20 25.17
N GLU A 228 21.06 -50.83 23.88
CA GLU A 228 21.82 -51.42 22.75
C GLU A 228 21.19 -52.45 21.77
N GLN A 229 20.96 -51.94 20.54
CA GLN A 229 20.92 -52.62 19.23
C GLN A 229 22.31 -53.27 18.91
N PRO A 230 22.51 -54.24 17.95
CA PRO A 230 22.09 -54.11 16.53
C PRO A 230 21.84 -55.38 15.67
N ILE A 231 21.21 -55.13 14.51
CA ILE A 231 21.35 -55.70 13.15
C ILE A 231 21.61 -57.21 13.01
N GLN A 232 20.71 -57.91 12.28
CA GLN A 232 21.11 -58.98 11.35
C GLN A 232 20.22 -59.05 10.10
N THR A 233 20.92 -59.14 8.98
CA THR A 233 20.56 -59.30 7.57
C THR A 233 19.72 -60.53 7.25
N TYR A 234 18.86 -60.46 6.21
CA TYR A 234 18.66 -61.59 5.30
C TYR A 234 18.48 -61.15 3.85
N SER A 235 19.38 -61.65 3.00
CA SER A 235 19.30 -61.65 1.55
C SER A 235 18.23 -62.61 1.04
N ARG A 236 17.55 -62.22 -0.04
CA ARG A 236 17.39 -63.02 -1.26
C ARG A 236 17.03 -62.12 -2.43
#